data_AF-A0A931VZP4-F1
#
_entry.id   AF-A0A931VZP4-F1
#
_cell.length_a   1.000
_cell.length_b   1.000
_cell.length_c   1.000
_cell.angle_alpha   90.00
_cell.angle_beta   90.00
_cell.angle_gamma   90.00
#
_symmetry.space_group_name_H-M   'P 1'
#
loop_
_entity.id
_entity.type
_entity.pdbx_description
1 polymer ?
#
loop_
_entity_poly.entity_id
_entity_poly.type
_entity_poly.pdbx_seq_one_letter_code
_entity_poly.pdbx_strand_id
1 'polypeptide(L)'
;MTDASSLSEILRHARVIDLSQTLEEHMPSYPTHSKFFHNLWGSYWHGGRSLTYQLVMNEHNGTHVDAPAHFISDAKAHAHTTIEQ
;
A
#
# COMPACT_ATOMS: atom_id res chain seq x y z
N MET A 1 -23.14 19.25 -5.54
CA MET A 1 -21.68 19.21 -5.54
C MET A 1 -21.24 19.26 -4.09
N THR A 2 -20.67 18.20 -3.56
CA THR A 2 -20.09 18.21 -2.21
C THR A 2 -18.77 18.97 -2.35
N ASP A 3 -18.73 20.23 -1.94
CA ASP A 3 -17.50 21.02 -1.97
C ASP A 3 -16.53 20.51 -0.88
N ALA A 4 -15.23 20.70 -1.06
CA ALA A 4 -14.21 20.19 -0.15
C ALA A 4 -14.35 20.70 1.30
N SER A 5 -14.92 21.89 1.49
CA SER A 5 -15.21 22.47 2.81
C SER A 5 -16.31 21.69 3.51
N SER A 6 -17.39 21.37 2.80
CA SER A 6 -18.47 20.53 3.32
C SER A 6 -17.98 19.13 3.72
N LEU A 7 -17.08 18.52 2.93
CA LEU A 7 -16.45 17.24 3.28
C LEU A 7 -15.55 17.36 4.51
N SER A 8 -14.74 18.43 4.60
CA SER A 8 -13.85 18.69 5.74
C SER A 8 -14.65 18.78 7.06
N GLU A 9 -15.76 19.51 7.07
CA GLU A 9 -16.61 19.63 8.26
C GLU A 9 -17.20 18.27 8.68
N ILE A 10 -17.62 17.43 7.73
CA ILE A 10 -18.07 16.07 8.03
C ILE A 10 -16.93 15.23 8.63
N LEU A 11 -15.74 15.28 8.03
CA LEU A 11 -14.58 14.49 8.48
C LEU A 11 -14.09 14.90 9.88
N ARG A 12 -14.21 16.18 10.26
CA ARG A 12 -13.87 16.68 11.61
C ARG A 12 -14.70 16.01 12.71
N HIS A 13 -15.92 15.58 12.40
CA HIS A 13 -16.83 14.94 13.34
C HIS A 13 -16.91 13.42 13.15
N ALA A 14 -16.27 12.89 12.10
CA ALA A 14 -16.22 11.46 11.85
C ALA A 14 -15.14 10.78 12.70
N ARG A 15 -15.36 9.49 13.00
CA ARG A 15 -14.31 8.62 13.54
C ARG A 15 -13.59 7.96 12.37
N VAL A 16 -12.29 8.22 12.25
CA VAL A 16 -11.43 7.49 11.32
C VAL A 16 -11.12 6.12 11.92
N ILE A 17 -11.37 5.06 11.15
CA ILE A 17 -11.07 3.68 11.51
C ILE A 17 -10.05 3.15 10.51
N ASP A 18 -8.88 2.76 10.99
CA ASP A 18 -7.90 2.08 10.16
C ASP A 18 -8.28 0.61 10.00
N LEU A 19 -8.37 0.16 8.75
CA LEU A 19 -8.68 -1.22 8.36
C LEU A 19 -7.43 -1.94 7.80
N SER A 20 -6.27 -1.30 7.87
CA SER A 20 -5.02 -1.80 7.32
C SER A 20 -4.29 -2.66 8.34
N GLN A 21 -3.68 -3.75 7.87
CA GLN A 21 -2.70 -4.50 8.65
C GLN A 21 -1.32 -3.87 8.49
N THR A 22 -0.52 -3.89 9.56
CA THR A 22 0.89 -3.48 9.47
C THR A 22 1.65 -4.40 8.53
N LEU A 23 2.47 -3.82 7.64
CA LEU A 23 3.43 -4.58 6.85
C LEU A 23 4.66 -4.86 7.70
N GLU A 24 4.89 -6.15 7.97
CA GLU A 24 6.00 -6.63 8.79
C GLU A 24 6.52 -7.98 8.26
N GLU A 25 7.78 -8.25 8.53
CA GLU A 25 8.40 -9.53 8.23
C GLU A 25 7.63 -10.65 8.92
N HIS A 26 7.56 -11.80 8.24
CA HIS A 26 6.86 -13.00 8.73
C HIS A 26 5.34 -12.86 8.86
N MET A 27 4.74 -11.74 8.40
CA MET A 27 3.29 -11.67 8.27
C MET A 27 2.74 -12.82 7.41
N PRO A 28 1.52 -13.32 7.70
CA PRO A 28 0.86 -14.29 6.84
C PRO A 28 0.78 -13.76 5.40
N SER A 29 1.11 -14.64 4.46
CA SER A 29 1.11 -14.33 3.04
C SER A 29 0.75 -15.56 2.25
N TYR A 30 0.18 -15.37 1.07
CA TYR A 30 -0.22 -16.49 0.23
C TYR A 30 1.00 -17.38 -0.10
N PRO A 31 0.89 -18.72 -0.03
CA PRO A 31 2.05 -19.61 -0.04
C PRO A 31 2.99 -19.45 -1.24
N THR A 32 2.46 -19.16 -2.42
CA THR A 32 3.23 -19.02 -3.67
C THR A 32 3.76 -17.61 -3.94
N HIS A 33 3.35 -16.60 -3.17
CA HIS A 33 3.75 -15.22 -3.40
C HIS A 33 5.06 -14.88 -2.69
N SER A 34 5.82 -13.94 -3.27
CA SER A 34 6.97 -13.34 -2.61
C SER A 34 6.55 -12.69 -1.28
N LYS A 35 7.49 -12.69 -0.33
CA LYS A 35 7.29 -12.14 1.00
C LYS A 35 7.63 -10.65 1.04
N PHE A 36 7.11 -9.97 2.06
CA PHE A 36 7.52 -8.61 2.38
C PHE A 36 8.89 -8.60 3.07
N PHE A 37 9.74 -7.65 2.68
CA PHE A 37 11.04 -7.38 3.31
C PHE A 37 11.30 -5.88 3.41
N HIS A 38 11.78 -5.45 4.58
CA HIS A 38 12.29 -4.11 4.87
C HIS A 38 13.82 -4.12 5.10
N ASN A 39 14.60 -4.16 4.03
CA ASN A 39 16.06 -4.32 4.18
C ASN A 39 16.73 -2.99 4.52
N LEU A 40 17.53 -2.95 5.59
CA LEU A 40 18.27 -1.75 5.97
C LEU A 40 19.21 -1.33 4.82
N TRP A 41 19.02 -0.12 4.29
CA TRP A 41 19.81 0.41 3.19
C TRP A 41 20.74 1.53 3.65
N GLY A 42 20.19 2.51 4.38
CA GLY A 42 20.91 3.63 4.96
C GLY A 42 20.70 3.68 6.47
N SER A 43 21.75 3.96 7.23
CA SER A 43 21.67 4.06 8.69
C SER A 43 22.69 5.02 9.25
N TYR A 44 22.34 5.67 10.36
CA TYR A 44 23.27 6.46 11.17
C TYR A 44 24.43 5.61 11.70
N TRP A 45 24.19 4.32 11.99
CA TRP A 45 25.23 3.37 12.41
C TRP A 45 26.30 3.13 11.35
N HIS A 46 25.96 3.36 10.07
CA HIS A 46 26.89 3.28 8.95
C HIS A 46 27.50 4.64 8.59
N GLY A 47 27.34 5.66 9.44
CA GLY A 47 27.76 7.03 9.17
C GLY A 47 26.83 7.81 8.23
N GLY A 48 25.64 7.28 7.95
CA GLY A 48 24.61 7.94 7.16
C GLY A 48 23.97 9.12 7.89
N ARG A 49 23.31 10.00 7.14
CA ARG A 49 22.56 11.16 7.68
C ARG A 49 21.07 10.90 7.82
N SER A 50 20.61 9.72 7.39
CA SER A 50 19.22 9.29 7.42
C SER A 50 19.13 7.78 7.59
N LEU A 51 17.98 7.33 8.09
CA LEU A 51 17.59 5.93 8.14
C LEU A 51 16.70 5.64 6.93
N THR A 52 17.09 4.68 6.09
CA THR A 52 16.32 4.28 4.91
C THR A 52 16.33 2.78 4.75
N TYR A 53 15.22 2.24 4.26
CA TYR A 53 15.04 0.83 3.99
C TYR A 53 14.68 0.63 2.52
N GLN A 54 15.23 -0.43 1.92
CA GLN A 54 14.73 -0.96 0.68
C GLN A 54 13.53 -1.85 0.98
N LEU A 55 12.41 -1.57 0.33
CA LEU A 55 11.22 -2.42 0.39
C LEU A 55 11.22 -3.39 -0.79
N VAL A 56 11.00 -4.67 -0.49
CA VAL A 56 10.66 -5.68 -1.49
C VAL A 56 9.31 -6.24 -1.09
N MET A 57 8.33 -6.16 -1.99
CA MET A 57 6.96 -6.59 -1.71
C MET A 57 6.29 -7.18 -2.94
N ASN A 58 5.37 -8.10 -2.71
CA ASN A 58 4.37 -8.50 -3.69
C ASN A 58 3.19 -7.53 -3.67
N GLU A 59 2.53 -7.32 -4.81
CA GLU A 59 1.29 -6.53 -4.90
C GLU A 59 0.16 -7.09 -4.01
N HIS A 60 0.18 -8.38 -3.69
CA HIS A 60 -0.78 -9.06 -2.78
C HIS A 60 -0.25 -9.26 -1.35
N ASN A 61 0.69 -8.44 -0.88
CA ASN A 61 1.09 -8.45 0.55
C ASN A 61 0.22 -7.48 1.37
N GLY A 62 -0.29 -7.96 2.51
CA GLY A 62 -1.09 -7.16 3.45
C GLY A 62 -2.44 -6.71 2.89
N THR A 63 -2.97 -5.63 3.47
CA THR A 63 -4.21 -5.00 2.99
C THR A 63 -3.93 -4.30 1.66
N HIS A 64 -4.57 -4.75 0.58
CA HIS A 64 -4.30 -4.29 -0.80
C HIS A 64 -5.59 -4.19 -1.61
N VAL A 65 -5.48 -3.69 -2.85
CA VAL A 65 -6.58 -3.59 -3.81
C VAL A 65 -6.12 -4.19 -5.13
N ASP A 66 -6.87 -5.16 -5.63
CA ASP A 66 -6.60 -5.78 -6.93
C ASP A 66 -7.14 -4.92 -8.07
N ALA A 67 -6.33 -4.73 -9.11
CA ALA A 67 -6.79 -4.17 -10.37
C ALA A 67 -7.51 -5.25 -11.21
N PRO A 68 -8.47 -4.89 -12.10
CA PRO A 68 -9.11 -5.85 -13.00
C PRO A 68 -8.12 -6.71 -13.80
N ALA A 69 -6.99 -6.13 -14.21
CA ALA A 69 -5.92 -6.84 -14.92
C ALA A 69 -5.29 -8.00 -14.14
N HIS A 70 -5.48 -8.07 -12.81
CA HIS A 70 -4.99 -9.19 -11.99
C HIS A 70 -5.51 -10.56 -12.48
N PHE A 71 -6.71 -10.60 -13.06
CA PHE A 71 -7.32 -11.83 -13.58
C PHE A 71 -7.54 -11.85 -15.11
N ILE A 72 -7.20 -10.76 -15.83
CA ILE A 72 -7.50 -10.61 -17.25
C ILE A 72 -6.18 -10.47 -18.03
N SER A 73 -5.78 -11.53 -18.73
CA SER A 73 -4.45 -11.63 -19.35
C SER A 73 -4.21 -10.69 -20.52
N ASP A 74 -5.27 -10.28 -21.23
CA ASP A 74 -5.24 -9.35 -22.36
C ASP A 74 -5.80 -7.96 -22.00
N ALA A 75 -5.77 -7.64 -20.69
CA ALA A 75 -6.20 -6.37 -20.16
C ALA A 75 -5.54 -5.19 -20.89
N LYS A 76 -6.37 -4.23 -21.29
CA LYS A 76 -5.89 -2.94 -21.80
C LYS A 76 -5.46 -2.06 -20.62
N ALA A 77 -4.67 -1.02 -20.89
CA ALA A 77 -4.09 -0.13 -19.87
C ALA A 77 -5.06 0.34 -18.77
N HIS A 78 -6.33 0.63 -19.12
CA HIS A 78 -7.35 1.09 -18.16
C HIS A 78 -7.73 0.02 -17.10
N ALA A 79 -7.51 -1.26 -17.39
CA ALA A 79 -7.79 -2.34 -16.45
C ALA A 79 -6.69 -2.50 -15.38
N HIS A 80 -5.60 -1.72 -15.44
CA HIS A 80 -4.58 -1.69 -14.39
C HIS A 80 -4.87 -0.65 -13.29
N THR A 81 -5.98 0.07 -13.38
CA THR A 81 -6.38 1.10 -12.42
C THR A 81 -7.74 0.75 -11.79
N THR A 82 -7.90 1.05 -10.50
CA THR A 82 -9.12 0.75 -9.72
C THR A 82 -9.96 1.99 -9.42
N ILE A 83 -9.38 3.18 -9.57
CA ILE A 83 -10.04 4.47 -9.36
C ILE A 83 -9.89 5.26 -10.65
N GLU A 84 -11.01 5.82 -11.14
CA GLU A 84 -11.00 6.77 -12.26
C GLU A 84 -10.14 7.98 -11.88
N GLN A 85 -9.12 8.27 -12.70
CA GLN A 85 -8.26 9.45 -12.53
C GLN A 85 -8.93 10.73 -13.04
#